data_AF-R6WRR3-F1
#
_entry.id   AF-R6WRR3-F1
#
_cell.length_a   1.000
_cell.length_b   1.000
_cell.length_c   1.000
_cell.angle_alpha   90.00
_cell.angle_beta   90.00
_cell.angle_gamma   90.00
#
_symmetry.space_group_name_H-M   'P 1'
#
loop_
_entity.id
_entity.type
_entity.pdbx_description
1 polymer ?
#
loop_
_entity_poly.entity_id
_entity_poly.type
_entity_poly.pdbx_seq_one_letter_code
_entity_poly.pdbx_strand_id
1 'polypeptide(L)'
;MALAALALTGCIKGSDGVSEEYRRVQGGIMIYNSVTAMQNVAMQPANAGIRLAILLAEAEKQIAASETPDAPITADYLKNLTVKIYGATSDIKLQAMLFGDLTTIEKTSDGWKINYGGSQQQADGFILSGSLQVITGDADQLMDATGEASAWKVMMLEGFGVSSYSSYGSTTADFVMGTSDLQNPMANMTLLYYNGGGSYSISLAGIQAWFKGSEQFKSNWSSALTLTPGSDNGSLAISDTESDSGDEIKDFKVSGTASGDSFYATASELGSLRFSYRLTDGQYRRIIKSSSISSGYGAYAQIVSGTQKCSITSPAGDYSIETYPSPDVEYVWTLSGNYLSVSVKYNVFVYSN
;
A
#
# COMPACT_ATOMS: atom_id res chain seq x y z
N MET A 1 -5.85 4.15 12.62
CA MET A 1 -4.43 3.81 12.86
C MET A 1 -3.87 3.40 11.52
N ALA A 2 -3.21 4.34 10.86
CA ALA A 2 -2.52 4.07 9.62
C ALA A 2 -1.39 3.08 9.89
N LEU A 3 -1.05 2.25 8.91
CA LEU A 3 0.30 1.70 8.80
C LEU A 3 1.24 2.85 8.38
N ALA A 4 1.26 3.88 9.23
CA ALA A 4 2.25 4.89 9.28
C ALA A 4 3.41 4.24 10.01
N ALA A 5 4.42 3.90 9.23
CA ALA A 5 5.81 3.83 9.60
C ALA A 5 6.36 5.19 10.10
N LEU A 6 5.55 5.87 10.91
CA LEU A 6 5.73 7.13 11.60
C LEU A 6 4.85 6.98 12.85
N ALA A 7 5.14 6.00 13.73
CA ALA A 7 4.51 5.85 15.05
C ALA A 7 5.10 4.74 15.96
N LEU A 8 6.42 4.52 15.98
CA LEU A 8 7.08 4.03 17.21
C LEU A 8 8.09 5.04 17.73
N THR A 9 7.82 6.30 17.43
CA THR A 9 8.39 7.41 18.17
C THR A 9 7.26 8.07 18.98
N GLY A 10 6.50 7.28 19.73
CA GLY A 10 5.69 7.83 20.80
C GLY A 10 6.66 8.40 21.83
N CYS A 11 6.75 9.73 21.91
CA CYS A 11 7.35 10.50 23.00
C CYS A 11 8.49 9.78 23.75
N ILE A 12 9.71 9.79 23.21
CA ILE A 12 10.89 9.64 24.07
C ILE A 12 11.02 10.96 24.84
N LYS A 13 10.20 11.13 25.88
CA LYS A 13 10.67 11.88 27.03
C LYS A 13 11.90 11.12 27.51
N GLY A 14 13.02 11.83 27.62
CA GLY A 14 14.19 11.28 28.27
C GLY A 14 13.82 10.68 29.62
N SER A 15 14.63 9.69 30.03
CA SER A 15 14.62 8.97 31.32
C SER A 15 13.48 7.97 31.58
N ASP A 16 13.93 6.73 31.84
CA ASP A 16 13.35 5.71 32.73
C ASP A 16 12.19 4.86 32.19
N GLY A 17 12.47 3.88 31.31
CA GLY A 17 11.50 2.82 31.01
C GLY A 17 11.68 2.01 29.72
N VAL A 18 12.60 2.42 28.83
CA VAL A 18 12.87 1.69 27.58
C VAL A 18 13.88 0.58 27.85
N SER A 19 13.58 -0.67 27.44
CA SER A 19 14.51 -1.78 27.64
C SER A 19 15.82 -1.53 26.88
N GLU A 20 16.94 -1.95 27.46
CA GLU A 20 18.26 -1.83 26.84
C GLU A 20 18.31 -2.56 25.49
N GLU A 21 17.56 -3.66 25.35
CA GLU A 21 17.39 -4.39 24.10
C GLU A 21 16.73 -3.56 23.00
N TYR A 22 15.68 -2.80 23.34
CA TYR A 22 15.04 -1.90 22.39
C TYR A 22 16.00 -0.78 21.94
N ARG A 23 16.74 -0.18 22.87
CA ARG A 23 17.72 0.88 22.55
C ARG A 23 18.74 0.43 21.52
N ARG A 24 19.19 -0.83 21.59
CA ARG A 24 20.17 -1.40 20.66
C ARG A 24 19.65 -1.57 19.24
N VAL A 25 18.34 -1.71 19.06
CA VAL A 25 17.71 -1.85 17.74
C VAL A 25 17.09 -0.56 17.20
N GLN A 26 17.13 0.55 17.96
CA GLN A 26 16.47 1.82 17.58
C GLN A 26 16.88 2.34 16.20
N GLY A 27 18.18 2.29 15.86
CA GLY A 27 18.67 2.68 14.53
C GLY A 27 18.01 1.88 13.41
N GLY A 28 17.88 0.55 13.60
CA GLY A 28 17.17 -0.33 12.68
C GLY A 28 15.68 -0.02 12.58
N ILE A 29 15.01 0.26 13.69
CA ILE A 29 13.60 0.65 13.71
C ILE A 29 13.39 1.94 12.89
N MET A 30 14.30 2.91 13.01
CA MET A 30 14.25 4.13 12.21
C MET A 30 14.46 3.87 10.71
N ILE A 31 15.39 2.99 10.33
CA ILE A 31 15.58 2.58 8.93
C ILE A 31 14.30 1.95 8.40
N TYR A 32 13.77 0.95 9.10
CA TYR A 32 12.52 0.28 8.72
C TYR A 32 11.39 1.29 8.51
N ASN A 33 11.24 2.22 9.44
CA ASN A 33 10.18 3.23 9.39
C ASN A 33 10.32 4.14 8.15
N SER A 34 11.52 4.66 7.89
CA SER A 34 11.76 5.51 6.73
C SER A 34 11.54 4.78 5.40
N VAL A 35 12.03 3.54 5.29
CA VAL A 35 11.88 2.73 4.06
C VAL A 35 10.42 2.36 3.82
N THR A 36 9.70 1.93 4.86
CA THR A 36 8.29 1.55 4.70
C THR A 36 7.37 2.75 4.51
N ALA A 37 7.68 3.93 5.06
CA ALA A 37 7.00 5.16 4.72
C ALA A 37 7.15 5.50 3.23
N MET A 38 8.38 5.42 2.70
CA MET A 38 8.65 5.62 1.27
C MET A 38 7.89 4.62 0.41
N GLN A 39 8.00 3.32 0.72
CA GLN A 39 7.29 2.26 0.01
C GLN A 39 5.77 2.50 0.01
N ASN A 40 5.18 2.84 1.16
CA ASN A 40 3.73 3.01 1.30
C ASN A 40 3.20 4.23 0.54
N VAL A 41 3.97 5.32 0.50
CA VAL A 41 3.64 6.52 -0.28
C VAL A 41 3.76 6.22 -1.78
N ALA A 42 4.84 5.58 -2.21
CA ALA A 42 5.05 5.25 -3.63
C ALA A 42 4.05 4.22 -4.17
N MET A 43 3.53 3.34 -3.32
CA MET A 43 2.56 2.30 -3.70
C MET A 43 1.13 2.80 -3.89
N GLN A 44 0.82 4.07 -3.60
CA GLN A 44 -0.56 4.56 -3.67
C GLN A 44 -1.25 4.35 -5.02
N PRO A 45 -0.60 4.57 -6.19
CA PRO A 45 -1.19 4.25 -7.48
C PRO A 45 -1.45 2.75 -7.66
N ALA A 46 -0.49 1.89 -7.28
CA ALA A 46 -0.68 0.44 -7.32
C ALA A 46 -1.83 -0.03 -6.44
N ASN A 47 -1.91 0.48 -5.21
CA ASN A 47 -2.99 0.17 -4.27
C ASN A 47 -4.36 0.54 -4.86
N ALA A 48 -4.47 1.70 -5.49
CA ALA A 48 -5.71 2.12 -6.16
C ALA A 48 -6.10 1.21 -7.32
N GLY A 49 -5.14 0.85 -8.18
CA GLY A 49 -5.38 -0.05 -9.31
C GLY A 49 -5.76 -1.47 -8.87
N ILE A 50 -5.12 -2.01 -7.83
CA ILE A 50 -5.48 -3.33 -7.26
C ILE A 50 -6.85 -3.28 -6.59
N ARG A 51 -7.19 -2.22 -5.85
CA ARG A 51 -8.54 -2.04 -5.28
C ARG A 51 -9.61 -1.98 -6.37
N LEU A 52 -9.32 -1.30 -7.49
CA LEU A 52 -10.23 -1.27 -8.62
C LEU A 52 -10.37 -2.66 -9.25
N ALA A 53 -9.27 -3.39 -9.43
CA ALA A 53 -9.30 -4.76 -9.94
C ALA A 53 -10.12 -5.69 -9.05
N ILE A 54 -10.01 -5.58 -7.72
CA ILE A 54 -10.84 -6.30 -6.75
C ILE A 54 -12.33 -5.95 -6.93
N LEU A 55 -12.63 -4.65 -7.06
CA LEU A 55 -14.00 -4.17 -7.23
C LEU A 55 -14.63 -4.68 -8.54
N LEU A 56 -13.85 -4.70 -9.63
CA LEU A 56 -14.26 -5.20 -10.94
C LEU A 56 -14.40 -6.73 -10.97
N ALA A 57 -13.51 -7.46 -10.30
CA ALA A 57 -13.58 -8.92 -10.22
C ALA A 57 -14.81 -9.39 -9.44
N GLU A 58 -15.16 -8.71 -8.34
CA GLU A 58 -16.39 -9.00 -7.61
C GLU A 58 -17.64 -8.65 -8.44
N ALA A 59 -17.62 -7.52 -9.15
CA ALA A 59 -18.72 -7.11 -10.01
C ALA A 59 -18.99 -8.15 -11.11
N GLU A 60 -17.95 -8.59 -11.81
CA GLU A 60 -18.02 -9.61 -12.85
C GLU A 60 -18.64 -10.90 -12.33
N LYS A 61 -18.15 -11.36 -11.18
CA LYS A 61 -18.65 -12.59 -10.56
C LYS A 61 -20.13 -12.51 -10.20
N GLN A 62 -20.58 -11.38 -9.64
CA GLN A 62 -21.99 -11.20 -9.30
C GLN A 62 -22.87 -11.07 -10.54
N ILE A 63 -22.41 -10.38 -11.60
CA ILE A 63 -23.13 -10.27 -12.87
C ILE A 63 -23.24 -11.63 -13.54
N ALA A 64 -22.16 -12.41 -13.61
CA ALA A 64 -22.14 -13.75 -14.19
C ALA A 64 -23.13 -14.71 -13.48
N ALA A 65 -23.43 -14.48 -12.21
CA ALA A 65 -24.41 -15.24 -11.43
C ALA A 65 -25.84 -14.64 -11.48
N SER A 66 -26.05 -13.52 -12.15
CA SER A 66 -27.33 -12.80 -12.23
C SER A 66 -28.21 -13.30 -13.39
N GLU A 67 -29.42 -12.74 -13.50
CA GLU A 67 -30.32 -12.98 -14.64
C GLU A 67 -29.81 -12.36 -15.96
N THR A 68 -28.80 -11.49 -15.90
CA THR A 68 -28.16 -10.85 -17.05
C THR A 68 -26.64 -11.04 -17.04
N PRO A 69 -26.13 -12.24 -17.36
CA PRO A 69 -24.70 -12.58 -17.23
C PRO A 69 -23.74 -11.75 -18.09
N ASP A 70 -24.24 -11.11 -19.14
CA ASP A 70 -23.43 -10.30 -20.08
C ASP A 70 -23.64 -8.79 -19.89
N ALA A 71 -24.23 -8.36 -18.77
CA ALA A 71 -24.46 -6.95 -18.50
C ALA A 71 -23.11 -6.21 -18.33
N PRO A 72 -22.90 -5.05 -18.99
CA PRO A 72 -21.65 -4.32 -18.85
C PRO A 72 -21.49 -3.78 -17.43
N ILE A 73 -20.28 -3.84 -16.89
CA ILE A 73 -19.96 -3.21 -15.60
C ILE A 73 -19.99 -1.69 -15.76
N THR A 74 -20.93 -1.04 -15.06
CA THR A 74 -21.09 0.42 -15.06
C THR A 74 -20.63 1.03 -13.74
N ALA A 75 -20.28 2.33 -13.75
CA ALA A 75 -19.94 3.06 -12.53
C ALA A 75 -21.09 3.05 -11.50
N ASP A 76 -22.35 3.12 -11.96
CA ASP A 76 -23.52 3.03 -11.09
C ASP A 76 -23.68 1.64 -10.46
N TYR A 77 -23.33 0.58 -11.18
CA TYR A 77 -23.29 -0.77 -10.61
C TYR A 77 -22.23 -0.87 -9.51
N LEU A 78 -20.99 -0.43 -9.79
CA LEU A 78 -19.89 -0.46 -8.82
C LEU A 78 -20.19 0.33 -7.53
N LYS A 79 -20.87 1.47 -7.66
CA LYS A 79 -21.28 2.32 -6.53
C LYS A 79 -22.28 1.63 -5.59
N ASN A 80 -23.10 0.74 -6.13
CA ASN A 80 -24.13 0.02 -5.40
C ASN A 80 -23.77 -1.43 -5.08
N LEU A 81 -22.61 -1.90 -5.54
CA LEU A 81 -22.13 -3.25 -5.30
C LEU A 81 -21.93 -3.50 -3.81
N THR A 82 -22.60 -4.54 -3.32
CA THR A 82 -22.51 -4.97 -1.92
C THR A 82 -21.96 -6.38 -1.81
N VAL A 83 -21.25 -6.63 -0.72
CA VAL A 83 -20.70 -7.95 -0.37
C VAL A 83 -21.08 -8.32 1.05
N LYS A 84 -21.30 -9.61 1.27
CA LYS A 84 -21.38 -10.16 2.61
C LYS A 84 -19.98 -10.44 3.10
N ILE A 85 -19.74 -10.11 4.37
CA ILE A 85 -18.48 -10.41 5.01
C ILE A 85 -18.73 -10.91 6.44
N TYR A 86 -17.97 -11.91 6.85
CA TYR A 86 -18.02 -12.43 8.20
C TYR A 86 -17.82 -11.33 9.26
N GLY A 87 -18.63 -11.37 10.32
CA GLY A 87 -18.59 -10.38 11.39
C GLY A 87 -19.24 -9.02 11.07
N ALA A 88 -19.72 -8.81 9.84
CA ALA A 88 -20.54 -7.66 9.48
C ALA A 88 -22.02 -7.91 9.83
N THR A 89 -22.69 -6.89 10.38
CA THR A 89 -24.13 -6.96 10.73
C THR A 89 -25.06 -6.68 9.55
N SER A 90 -24.52 -6.22 8.43
CA SER A 90 -25.22 -5.95 7.17
C SER A 90 -24.25 -6.07 6.00
N ASP A 91 -24.80 -6.22 4.80
CA ASP A 91 -24.01 -6.17 3.57
C ASP A 91 -23.23 -4.85 3.49
N ILE A 92 -21.98 -4.94 3.04
CA ILE A 92 -21.04 -3.82 3.00
C ILE A 92 -20.94 -3.32 1.56
N LYS A 93 -21.02 -1.99 1.37
CA LYS A 93 -20.72 -1.37 0.07
C LYS A 93 -19.24 -1.53 -0.26
N LEU A 94 -18.92 -2.30 -1.29
CA LEU A 94 -17.54 -2.69 -1.58
C LEU A 94 -16.67 -1.49 -1.97
N GLN A 95 -17.17 -0.59 -2.80
CA GLN A 95 -16.44 0.63 -3.17
C GLN A 95 -16.09 1.47 -1.94
N ALA A 96 -17.04 1.68 -1.03
CA ALA A 96 -16.81 2.44 0.20
C ALA A 96 -15.79 1.74 1.11
N MET A 97 -15.84 0.41 1.21
CA MET A 97 -14.86 -0.35 1.99
C MET A 97 -13.43 -0.22 1.45
N LEU A 98 -13.26 -0.21 0.12
CA LEU A 98 -11.95 -0.17 -0.53
C LEU A 98 -11.38 1.25 -0.64
N PHE A 99 -12.23 2.26 -0.85
CA PHE A 99 -11.84 3.61 -1.22
C PHE A 99 -12.39 4.72 -0.28
N GLY A 100 -13.18 4.38 0.73
CA GLY A 100 -13.92 5.36 1.53
C GLY A 100 -15.14 5.95 0.81
N ASP A 101 -16.03 6.56 1.59
CA ASP A 101 -17.35 7.03 1.15
C ASP A 101 -17.30 8.26 0.21
N LEU A 102 -16.21 9.03 0.21
CA LEU A 102 -16.06 10.23 -0.61
C LEU A 102 -15.31 10.01 -1.94
N THR A 103 -14.99 8.76 -2.27
CA THR A 103 -14.32 8.44 -3.53
C THR A 103 -15.35 8.16 -4.62
N THR A 104 -15.18 8.80 -5.79
CA THR A 104 -15.98 8.50 -6.99
C THR A 104 -15.15 7.74 -8.01
N ILE A 105 -15.81 6.82 -8.71
CA ILE A 105 -15.22 6.03 -9.80
C ILE A 105 -16.07 6.29 -11.04
N GLU A 106 -15.41 6.64 -12.14
CA GLU A 106 -16.04 7.00 -13.41
C GLU A 106 -15.46 6.12 -14.51
N LYS A 107 -16.31 5.60 -15.40
CA LYS A 107 -15.84 4.93 -16.62
C LYS A 107 -15.36 6.01 -17.59
N THR A 108 -14.22 5.75 -18.22
CA THR A 108 -13.62 6.59 -19.28
C THR A 108 -13.52 5.78 -20.57
N SER A 109 -13.10 6.41 -21.67
CA SER A 109 -12.95 5.70 -22.96
C SER A 109 -11.92 4.56 -22.88
N ASP A 110 -10.88 4.72 -22.05
CA ASP A 110 -9.70 3.84 -22.05
C ASP A 110 -9.56 3.04 -20.73
N GLY A 111 -10.57 3.09 -19.87
CA GLY A 111 -10.56 2.45 -18.55
C GLY A 111 -11.40 3.22 -17.53
N TRP A 112 -10.78 3.61 -16.40
CA TRP A 112 -11.47 4.19 -15.26
C TRP A 112 -10.73 5.37 -14.65
N LYS A 113 -11.48 6.33 -14.12
CA LYS A 113 -10.96 7.45 -13.34
C LYS A 113 -11.42 7.34 -11.89
N ILE A 114 -10.49 7.49 -10.95
CA ILE A 114 -10.76 7.46 -9.51
C ILE A 114 -10.51 8.86 -8.98
N ASN A 115 -11.51 9.47 -8.33
CA ASN A 115 -11.41 10.81 -7.77
C ASN A 115 -11.53 10.74 -6.24
N TYR A 116 -10.53 11.28 -5.55
CA TYR A 116 -10.47 11.30 -4.09
C TYR A 116 -10.78 12.69 -3.52
N GLY A 117 -11.64 12.73 -2.50
CA GLY A 117 -12.10 13.98 -1.89
C GLY A 117 -11.14 14.67 -0.91
N GLY A 118 -10.01 14.05 -0.52
CA GLY A 118 -9.01 14.69 0.34
C GLY A 118 -9.33 14.80 1.83
N SER A 119 -10.47 14.30 2.30
CA SER A 119 -10.92 14.46 3.70
C SER A 119 -11.16 13.13 4.44
N GLN A 120 -11.00 11.99 3.76
CA GLN A 120 -11.21 10.67 4.34
C GLN A 120 -9.96 9.81 4.27
N GLN A 121 -9.70 9.14 5.39
CA GLN A 121 -8.67 8.11 5.48
C GLN A 121 -9.13 6.86 4.72
N GLN A 122 -8.27 6.38 3.84
CA GLN A 122 -8.41 5.18 3.04
C GLN A 122 -8.10 3.93 3.87
N ALA A 123 -8.38 2.76 3.29
CA ALA A 123 -8.10 1.43 3.83
C ALA A 123 -6.65 1.22 4.34
N ASP A 124 -5.67 1.89 3.74
CA ASP A 124 -4.25 1.80 4.13
C ASP A 124 -3.82 2.88 5.14
N GLY A 125 -4.73 3.77 5.53
CA GLY A 125 -4.45 4.82 6.49
C GLY A 125 -4.00 6.16 5.87
N PHE A 126 -3.88 6.27 4.55
CA PHE A 126 -3.59 7.55 3.91
C PHE A 126 -4.87 8.33 3.61
N ILE A 127 -4.75 9.64 3.49
CA ILE A 127 -5.78 10.51 2.95
C ILE A 127 -5.33 10.87 1.54
N LEU A 128 -6.14 10.53 0.55
CA LEU A 128 -5.84 10.80 -0.85
C LEU A 128 -6.68 11.97 -1.36
N SER A 129 -6.09 12.77 -2.24
CA SER A 129 -6.74 13.90 -2.90
C SER A 129 -6.37 13.94 -4.38
N GLY A 130 -7.21 14.55 -5.20
CA GLY A 130 -7.02 14.58 -6.64
C GLY A 130 -7.46 13.27 -7.30
N SER A 131 -6.85 12.93 -8.44
CA SER A 131 -7.35 11.85 -9.28
C SER A 131 -6.26 10.93 -9.81
N LEU A 132 -6.64 9.68 -10.02
CA LEU A 132 -5.86 8.68 -10.75
C LEU A 132 -6.62 8.26 -12.00
N GLN A 133 -5.89 8.03 -13.09
CA GLN A 133 -6.41 7.38 -14.29
C GLN A 133 -5.88 5.96 -14.35
N VAL A 134 -6.78 4.99 -14.46
CA VAL A 134 -6.45 3.58 -14.72
C VAL A 134 -6.80 3.29 -16.17
N ILE A 135 -5.78 3.10 -17.01
CA ILE A 135 -5.95 2.65 -18.39
C ILE A 135 -5.93 1.13 -18.38
N THR A 136 -7.02 0.50 -18.83
CA THR A 136 -7.18 -0.95 -18.83
C THR A 136 -6.94 -1.56 -20.21
N GLY A 137 -6.90 -0.73 -21.27
CA GLY A 137 -6.86 -1.21 -22.65
C GLY A 137 -8.08 -2.07 -22.95
N ASP A 138 -7.86 -3.19 -23.65
CA ASP A 138 -8.91 -4.14 -24.03
C ASP A 138 -9.24 -5.18 -22.92
N ALA A 139 -8.58 -5.10 -21.77
CA ALA A 139 -8.78 -6.04 -20.67
C ALA A 139 -9.74 -5.48 -19.61
N ASP A 140 -10.98 -5.96 -19.60
CA ASP A 140 -12.00 -5.55 -18.60
C ASP A 140 -11.66 -6.04 -17.18
N GLN A 141 -10.96 -7.18 -17.07
CA GLN A 141 -10.42 -7.69 -15.81
C GLN A 141 -8.89 -7.70 -15.80
N LEU A 142 -8.30 -7.49 -14.62
CA LEU A 142 -6.84 -7.50 -14.49
C LEU A 142 -6.23 -8.88 -14.80
N MET A 143 -7.00 -9.96 -14.60
CA MET A 143 -6.56 -11.31 -14.96
C MET A 143 -6.40 -11.53 -16.46
N ASP A 144 -7.04 -10.69 -17.28
CA ASP A 144 -6.96 -10.76 -18.75
C ASP A 144 -5.81 -9.91 -19.32
N ALA A 145 -5.28 -8.97 -18.52
CA ALA A 145 -4.08 -8.20 -18.83
C ALA A 145 -2.83 -9.09 -18.67
N THR A 146 -2.59 -9.98 -19.62
CA THR A 146 -1.48 -10.94 -19.59
C THR A 146 -0.16 -10.34 -20.08
N GLY A 147 0.80 -10.21 -19.15
CA GLY A 147 2.12 -9.66 -19.42
C GLY A 147 2.19 -8.13 -19.56
N GLU A 148 3.41 -7.60 -19.60
CA GLU A 148 3.68 -6.16 -19.52
C GLU A 148 3.08 -5.36 -20.70
N ALA A 149 3.01 -5.95 -21.89
CA ALA A 149 2.49 -5.28 -23.08
C ALA A 149 0.98 -4.94 -23.01
N SER A 150 0.22 -5.72 -22.25
CA SER A 150 -1.22 -5.52 -22.03
C SER A 150 -1.51 -4.98 -20.62
N ALA A 151 -0.47 -4.58 -19.88
CA ALA A 151 -0.60 -4.16 -18.50
C ALA A 151 -1.55 -2.97 -18.34
N TRP A 152 -2.35 -3.03 -17.27
CA TRP A 152 -3.06 -1.86 -16.79
C TRP A 152 -2.06 -0.81 -16.34
N LYS A 153 -2.32 0.44 -16.73
CA LYS A 153 -1.46 1.58 -16.43
C LYS A 153 -2.19 2.48 -15.45
N VAL A 154 -1.64 2.64 -14.26
CA VAL A 154 -2.17 3.60 -13.27
C VAL A 154 -1.31 4.85 -13.30
N MET A 155 -1.95 5.96 -13.68
CA MET A 155 -1.34 7.27 -13.83
C MET A 155 -1.86 8.22 -12.77
N MET A 156 -0.94 8.94 -12.14
CA MET A 156 -1.27 10.05 -11.26
C MET A 156 -1.59 11.28 -12.11
N LEU A 157 -2.79 11.84 -11.95
CA LEU A 157 -3.15 13.09 -12.63
C LEU A 157 -2.61 14.29 -11.84
N GLU A 158 -2.53 15.44 -12.51
CA GLU A 158 -2.07 16.68 -11.89
C GLU A 158 -2.87 16.97 -10.60
N GLY A 159 -2.15 17.33 -9.53
CA GLY A 159 -2.75 17.61 -8.22
C GLY A 159 -3.05 16.37 -7.38
N PHE A 160 -2.65 15.17 -7.79
CA PHE A 160 -2.73 13.99 -6.93
C PHE A 160 -1.82 14.16 -5.69
N GLY A 161 -2.42 14.03 -4.51
CA GLY A 161 -1.75 14.26 -3.24
C GLY A 161 -2.03 13.16 -2.23
N VAL A 162 -1.03 12.88 -1.40
CA VAL A 162 -1.08 11.86 -0.36
C VAL A 162 -0.80 12.54 0.98
N SER A 163 -1.64 12.32 1.96
CA SER A 163 -1.42 12.81 3.33
C SER A 163 -1.55 11.68 4.34
N SER A 164 -0.85 11.80 5.47
CA SER A 164 -1.06 10.92 6.62
C SER A 164 -1.10 11.71 7.91
N TYR A 165 -1.86 11.23 8.89
CA TYR A 165 -1.81 11.78 10.24
C TYR A 165 -0.45 11.44 10.87
N SER A 166 0.24 12.46 11.38
CA SER A 166 1.39 12.26 12.24
C SER A 166 0.96 11.57 13.53
N SER A 167 1.83 10.71 14.07
CA SER A 167 1.66 10.21 15.44
C SER A 167 2.10 11.23 16.51
N TYR A 168 2.68 12.35 16.10
CA TYR A 168 2.96 13.51 16.94
C TYR A 168 1.91 14.59 16.73
N GLY A 169 0.90 14.62 17.60
CA GLY A 169 -0.11 15.68 17.65
C GLY A 169 -1.07 15.70 16.45
N SER A 170 -1.66 16.86 16.17
CA SER A 170 -2.67 17.07 15.12
C SER A 170 -2.10 17.40 13.74
N THR A 171 -0.79 17.23 13.54
CA THR A 171 -0.09 17.57 12.29
C THR A 171 -0.27 16.49 11.22
N THR A 172 -0.46 16.88 9.96
CA THR A 172 -0.45 15.97 8.81
C THR A 172 0.90 16.03 8.11
N ALA A 173 1.41 14.89 7.66
CA ALA A 173 2.50 14.85 6.69
C ALA A 173 1.87 14.85 5.30
N ASP A 174 2.05 15.95 4.56
CA ASP A 174 1.46 16.14 3.23
C ASP A 174 2.53 15.94 2.16
N PHE A 175 2.22 15.08 1.18
CA PHE A 175 3.07 14.75 0.06
C PHE A 175 2.40 15.16 -1.25
N VAL A 176 3.20 15.75 -2.14
CA VAL A 176 2.84 15.91 -3.54
C VAL A 176 3.43 14.72 -4.29
N MET A 177 2.62 14.09 -5.13
CA MET A 177 3.00 12.95 -5.95
C MET A 177 2.93 13.36 -7.43
N GLY A 178 3.88 12.90 -8.25
CA GLY A 178 3.85 13.15 -9.68
C GLY A 178 5.20 13.49 -10.26
N THR A 179 5.27 13.73 -11.56
CA THR A 179 6.53 14.05 -12.26
C THR A 179 6.73 15.55 -12.36
N SER A 180 7.97 16.05 -12.16
CA SER A 180 8.32 17.41 -12.59
C SER A 180 8.55 17.51 -14.10
N ASP A 181 8.68 16.38 -14.79
CA ASP A 181 8.83 16.27 -16.23
C ASP A 181 7.50 15.89 -16.89
N LEU A 182 6.71 16.91 -17.24
CA LEU A 182 5.44 16.79 -17.96
C LEU A 182 5.61 16.29 -19.40
N GLN A 183 6.84 16.24 -19.95
CA GLN A 183 7.10 15.80 -21.31
C GLN A 183 7.30 14.28 -21.42
N ASN A 184 7.52 13.59 -20.30
CA ASN A 184 7.61 12.13 -20.24
C ASN A 184 6.45 11.54 -19.42
N PRO A 185 5.25 11.35 -20.01
CA PRO A 185 4.09 10.79 -19.30
C PRO A 185 4.29 9.33 -18.86
N MET A 186 5.37 8.66 -19.29
CA MET A 186 5.75 7.33 -18.81
C MET A 186 6.66 7.39 -17.57
N ALA A 187 7.23 8.55 -17.24
CA ALA A 187 7.91 8.76 -15.97
C ALA A 187 6.85 8.72 -14.85
N ASN A 188 6.96 7.76 -13.94
CA ASN A 188 6.07 7.56 -12.78
C ASN A 188 4.81 6.74 -13.06
N MET A 189 4.81 5.93 -14.12
CA MET A 189 3.71 4.99 -14.37
C MET A 189 3.83 3.75 -13.46
N THR A 190 2.66 3.29 -13.00
CA THR A 190 2.53 1.99 -12.35
C THR A 190 1.92 1.00 -13.33
N LEU A 191 2.51 -0.18 -13.47
CA LEU A 191 2.01 -1.26 -14.31
C LEU A 191 1.49 -2.40 -13.44
N LEU A 192 0.28 -2.87 -13.76
CA LEU A 192 -0.35 -4.03 -13.14
C LEU A 192 -0.72 -5.03 -14.22
N TYR A 193 -0.34 -6.29 -14.07
CA TYR A 193 -0.68 -7.33 -15.05
C TYR A 193 -0.66 -8.72 -14.44
N TYR A 194 -1.37 -9.64 -15.07
CA TYR A 194 -1.36 -11.06 -14.70
C TYR A 194 -0.12 -11.77 -15.25
N ASN A 195 0.59 -12.50 -14.37
CA ASN A 195 1.80 -13.26 -14.69
C ASN A 195 1.52 -14.74 -15.00
N GLY A 196 0.26 -15.18 -14.93
CA GLY A 196 -0.06 -16.60 -14.91
C GLY A 196 0.01 -17.21 -13.50
N GLY A 197 -0.49 -18.44 -13.38
CA GLY A 197 -0.43 -19.22 -12.14
C GLY A 197 -1.15 -18.59 -10.94
N GLY A 198 -2.16 -17.75 -11.18
CA GLY A 198 -2.90 -17.05 -10.12
C GLY A 198 -2.14 -15.87 -9.49
N SER A 199 -1.13 -15.33 -10.16
CA SER A 199 -0.29 -14.24 -9.65
C SER A 199 -0.28 -13.00 -10.55
N TYR A 200 -0.10 -11.85 -9.93
CA TYR A 200 -0.11 -10.53 -10.56
C TYR A 200 1.20 -9.82 -10.30
N SER A 201 1.74 -9.14 -11.32
CA SER A 201 2.87 -8.22 -11.20
C SER A 201 2.38 -6.83 -10.81
N ILE A 202 3.15 -6.21 -9.93
CA ILE A 202 3.05 -4.79 -9.59
C ILE A 202 4.43 -4.19 -9.87
N SER A 203 4.50 -3.30 -10.86
CA SER A 203 5.73 -2.60 -11.23
C SER A 203 5.55 -1.10 -11.04
N LEU A 204 6.44 -0.50 -10.26
CA LEU A 204 6.58 0.93 -10.09
C LEU A 204 7.87 1.38 -10.76
N ALA A 205 7.78 2.39 -11.64
CA ALA A 205 8.95 2.96 -12.29
C ALA A 205 9.14 4.43 -11.86
N GLY A 206 10.10 4.65 -10.97
CA GLY A 206 10.60 5.97 -10.60
C GLY A 206 9.58 6.90 -9.95
N ILE A 207 8.69 6.38 -9.12
CA ILE A 207 7.65 7.18 -8.45
C ILE A 207 8.27 8.30 -7.63
N GLN A 208 7.92 9.52 -8.00
CA GLN A 208 8.36 10.74 -7.34
C GLN A 208 7.31 11.25 -6.35
N ALA A 209 7.81 11.59 -5.17
CA ALA A 209 7.08 12.15 -4.04
C ALA A 209 7.99 13.14 -3.29
N TRP A 210 7.41 14.22 -2.77
CA TRP A 210 8.12 15.18 -1.92
C TRP A 210 7.16 15.83 -0.93
N PHE A 211 7.70 16.41 0.14
CA PHE A 211 6.91 17.13 1.12
C PHE A 211 6.29 18.40 0.52
N LYS A 212 5.01 18.61 0.79
CA LYS A 212 4.33 19.84 0.39
C LYS A 212 5.04 21.06 0.98
N GLY A 213 5.41 22.01 0.12
CA GLY A 213 6.17 23.20 0.51
C GLY A 213 7.70 23.06 0.44
N SER A 214 8.23 21.88 0.10
CA SER A 214 9.66 21.70 -0.20
C SER A 214 9.88 20.70 -1.33
N GLU A 215 10.39 21.18 -2.47
CA GLU A 215 10.80 20.37 -3.62
C GLU A 215 12.27 19.93 -3.57
N GLN A 216 12.97 20.22 -2.47
CA GLN A 216 14.43 20.01 -2.37
C GLN A 216 14.82 18.53 -2.48
N PHE A 217 14.02 17.63 -1.89
CA PHE A 217 14.28 16.19 -1.88
C PHE A 217 13.09 15.48 -2.50
N LYS A 218 13.25 15.05 -3.76
CA LYS A 218 12.26 14.27 -4.50
C LYS A 218 12.68 12.81 -4.50
N SER A 219 11.76 11.92 -4.13
CA SER A 219 12.01 10.49 -4.29
C SER A 219 12.11 10.11 -5.77
N ASN A 220 12.71 8.95 -6.03
CA ASN A 220 12.71 8.29 -7.33
C ASN A 220 12.64 6.79 -7.08
N TRP A 221 11.44 6.31 -6.74
CA TRP A 221 11.24 5.00 -6.14
C TRP A 221 10.68 3.98 -7.13
N SER A 222 11.38 2.87 -7.29
CA SER A 222 11.00 1.79 -8.18
C SER A 222 10.76 0.51 -7.40
N SER A 223 9.82 -0.31 -7.87
CA SER A 223 9.45 -1.56 -7.21
C SER A 223 9.02 -2.61 -8.22
N ALA A 224 9.30 -3.85 -7.90
CA ALA A 224 8.78 -5.02 -8.58
C ALA A 224 8.27 -5.99 -7.50
N LEU A 225 6.95 -6.12 -7.39
CA LEU A 225 6.28 -7.01 -6.45
C LEU A 225 5.40 -8.01 -7.22
N THR A 226 5.21 -9.16 -6.61
CA THR A 226 4.23 -10.16 -7.01
C THR A 226 3.15 -10.23 -5.95
N LEU A 227 1.89 -10.16 -6.38
CA LEU A 227 0.69 -10.38 -5.58
C LEU A 227 0.05 -11.70 -5.99
N THR A 228 -0.24 -12.57 -5.04
CA THR A 228 -1.02 -13.79 -5.24
C THR A 228 -2.22 -13.75 -4.29
N PRO A 229 -3.45 -13.65 -4.81
CA PRO A 229 -4.65 -13.72 -4.00
C PRO A 229 -4.74 -15.07 -3.30
N GLY A 230 -5.40 -15.09 -2.14
CA GLY A 230 -5.61 -16.33 -1.39
C GLY A 230 -6.53 -17.33 -2.10
N SER A 231 -7.34 -16.88 -3.07
CA SER A 231 -8.28 -17.70 -3.84
C SER A 231 -7.59 -18.82 -4.64
N ASP A 232 -8.23 -19.97 -4.77
CA ASP A 232 -7.64 -21.15 -5.42
C ASP A 232 -7.51 -21.00 -6.95
N ASN A 233 -8.29 -20.09 -7.54
CA ASN A 233 -8.30 -19.78 -8.97
C ASN A 233 -7.52 -18.50 -9.33
N GLY A 234 -6.89 -17.84 -8.35
CA GLY A 234 -6.22 -16.55 -8.55
C GLY A 234 -7.17 -15.36 -8.77
N SER A 235 -8.47 -15.52 -8.49
CA SER A 235 -9.46 -14.46 -8.51
C SER A 235 -9.15 -13.36 -7.49
N LEU A 236 -9.40 -12.10 -7.88
CA LEU A 236 -9.37 -10.97 -6.96
C LEU A 236 -10.73 -10.69 -6.30
N ALA A 237 -11.77 -11.44 -6.67
CA ALA A 237 -13.11 -11.26 -6.10
C ALA A 237 -13.08 -11.50 -4.59
N ILE A 238 -13.74 -10.61 -3.85
CA ILE A 238 -13.72 -10.65 -2.39
C ILE A 238 -14.39 -11.91 -1.87
N SER A 239 -15.47 -12.33 -2.50
CA SER A 239 -16.21 -13.54 -2.16
C SER A 239 -15.42 -14.85 -2.39
N ASP A 240 -14.28 -14.82 -3.08
CA ASP A 240 -13.37 -15.98 -3.24
C ASP A 240 -12.27 -16.04 -2.17
N THR A 241 -12.07 -14.97 -1.43
CA THR A 241 -10.98 -14.83 -0.45
C THR A 241 -11.46 -14.77 0.99
N GLU A 242 -12.76 -14.54 1.22
CA GLU A 242 -13.38 -14.55 2.53
C GLU A 242 -14.75 -15.24 2.47
N SER A 243 -15.00 -16.17 3.39
CA SER A 243 -16.30 -16.84 3.50
C SER A 243 -17.24 -16.06 4.42
N ASP A 244 -18.55 -16.14 4.13
CA ASP A 244 -19.60 -15.60 5.01
C ASP A 244 -19.64 -16.28 6.39
N SER A 245 -19.04 -17.48 6.51
CA SER A 245 -18.99 -18.27 7.75
C SER A 245 -17.80 -17.95 8.64
N GLY A 246 -16.76 -17.28 8.12
CA GLY A 246 -15.52 -16.97 8.84
C GLY A 246 -14.60 -18.17 9.07
N ASP A 247 -14.93 -19.33 8.50
CA ASP A 247 -14.15 -20.57 8.67
C ASP A 247 -12.80 -20.51 7.96
N GLU A 248 -12.67 -19.66 6.91
CA GLU A 248 -11.44 -19.49 6.16
C GLU A 248 -11.27 -18.03 5.70
N ILE A 249 -10.26 -17.34 6.24
CA ILE A 249 -9.78 -16.06 5.71
C ILE A 249 -8.52 -16.36 4.92
N LYS A 250 -8.57 -16.19 3.59
CA LYS A 250 -7.44 -16.49 2.71
C LYS A 250 -6.59 -15.24 2.52
N ASP A 251 -5.39 -15.26 3.09
CA ASP A 251 -4.47 -14.11 3.07
C ASP A 251 -3.89 -13.86 1.67
N PHE A 252 -3.67 -12.57 1.34
CA PHE A 252 -2.95 -12.19 0.13
C PHE A 252 -1.45 -12.40 0.33
N LYS A 253 -0.81 -13.09 -0.60
CA LYS A 253 0.64 -13.28 -0.57
C LYS A 253 1.32 -12.21 -1.40
N VAL A 254 2.33 -11.54 -0.84
CA VAL A 254 3.10 -10.50 -1.50
C VAL A 254 4.59 -10.72 -1.26
N SER A 255 5.37 -10.66 -2.34
CA SER A 255 6.83 -10.73 -2.29
C SER A 255 7.42 -9.80 -3.33
N GLY A 256 8.66 -9.35 -3.11
CA GLY A 256 9.39 -8.59 -4.12
C GLY A 256 10.34 -7.58 -3.51
N THR A 257 10.73 -6.60 -4.32
CA THR A 257 11.75 -5.62 -3.97
C THR A 257 11.37 -4.21 -4.38
N ALA A 258 11.95 -3.23 -3.71
CA ALA A 258 11.91 -1.84 -4.12
C ALA A 258 13.22 -1.14 -3.75
N SER A 259 13.55 -0.09 -4.48
CA SER A 259 14.71 0.75 -4.17
C SER A 259 14.63 2.08 -4.90
N GLY A 260 15.41 3.04 -4.43
CA GLY A 260 15.47 4.33 -5.06
C GLY A 260 15.92 5.44 -4.12
N ASP A 261 15.89 6.64 -4.66
CA ASP A 261 16.12 7.85 -3.89
C ASP A 261 14.86 8.15 -3.08
N SER A 262 15.04 8.65 -1.85
CA SER A 262 13.95 8.99 -0.95
C SER A 262 13.70 10.50 -0.88
N PHE A 263 12.65 10.90 -0.18
CA PHE A 263 12.41 12.29 0.20
C PHE A 263 13.13 12.69 1.51
N TYR A 264 14.02 11.85 2.04
CA TYR A 264 14.84 12.15 3.22
C TYR A 264 16.22 12.66 2.80
N ALA A 265 16.72 13.70 3.47
CA ALA A 265 18.01 14.30 3.19
C ALA A 265 19.18 13.43 3.68
N THR A 266 20.32 13.51 2.98
CA THR A 266 21.62 13.05 3.50
C THR A 266 22.05 13.90 4.70
N ALA A 267 23.05 13.43 5.45
CA ALA A 267 23.65 14.18 6.56
C ALA A 267 24.27 15.53 6.15
N SER A 268 24.65 15.66 4.87
CA SER A 268 25.14 16.93 4.30
C SER A 268 24.02 17.85 3.80
N GLU A 269 22.77 17.37 3.75
CA GLU A 269 21.59 18.06 3.18
C GLU A 269 21.73 18.43 1.70
N LEU A 270 22.72 17.87 1.00
CA LEU A 270 23.00 18.14 -0.42
C LEU A 270 22.33 17.15 -1.37
N GLY A 271 21.72 16.08 -0.86
CA GLY A 271 21.06 15.07 -1.68
C GLY A 271 20.06 14.24 -0.89
N SER A 272 19.43 13.30 -1.59
CA SER A 272 18.50 12.33 -1.00
C SER A 272 19.22 11.07 -0.51
N LEU A 273 18.81 10.55 0.65
CA LEU A 273 19.16 9.20 1.07
C LEU A 273 18.55 8.18 0.12
N ARG A 274 19.30 7.10 -0.12
CA ARG A 274 18.89 5.98 -0.95
C ARG A 274 18.57 4.79 -0.05
N PHE A 275 17.47 4.11 -0.36
CA PHE A 275 17.03 2.96 0.40
C PHE A 275 16.77 1.75 -0.51
N SER A 276 16.69 0.58 0.12
CA SER A 276 16.12 -0.62 -0.48
C SER A 276 15.16 -1.32 0.48
N TYR A 277 14.19 -2.00 -0.12
CA TYR A 277 13.17 -2.81 0.51
C TYR A 277 13.13 -4.18 -0.15
N ARG A 278 12.97 -5.24 0.66
CA ARG A 278 12.64 -6.58 0.18
C ARG A 278 11.59 -7.19 1.09
N LEU A 279 10.51 -7.67 0.49
CA LEU A 279 9.50 -8.48 1.15
C LEU A 279 9.61 -9.93 0.68
N THR A 280 9.63 -10.85 1.62
CA THR A 280 9.68 -12.29 1.35
C THR A 280 8.57 -12.97 2.12
N ASP A 281 7.75 -13.74 1.39
CA ASP A 281 6.63 -14.52 1.91
C ASP A 281 5.67 -13.68 2.77
N GLY A 282 5.46 -12.42 2.38
CA GLY A 282 4.52 -11.54 3.07
C GLY A 282 3.11 -12.06 2.93
N GLN A 283 2.39 -12.22 4.03
CA GLN A 283 0.97 -12.54 4.02
C GLN A 283 0.20 -11.38 4.63
N TYR A 284 -0.79 -10.89 3.90
CA TYR A 284 -1.63 -9.77 4.31
C TYR A 284 -3.05 -10.26 4.54
N ARG A 285 -3.48 -10.11 5.79
CA ARG A 285 -4.84 -10.38 6.21
C ARG A 285 -5.67 -9.12 6.16
N ARG A 286 -6.85 -9.20 5.55
CA ARG A 286 -7.84 -8.13 5.68
C ARG A 286 -8.43 -8.15 7.09
N ILE A 287 -8.48 -7.00 7.72
CA ILE A 287 -9.10 -6.76 9.02
C ILE A 287 -10.26 -5.82 8.80
N ILE A 288 -11.45 -6.34 9.05
CA ILE A 288 -12.67 -5.55 9.08
C ILE A 288 -12.91 -5.14 10.52
N LYS A 289 -12.80 -3.85 10.79
CA LYS A 289 -13.21 -3.32 12.08
C LYS A 289 -14.73 -3.31 12.13
N SER A 290 -15.32 -4.31 12.77
CA SER A 290 -16.71 -4.22 13.16
C SER A 290 -16.84 -3.29 14.38
N SER A 291 -17.72 -2.31 14.25
CA SER A 291 -18.30 -1.46 15.30
C SER A 291 -17.54 -0.21 15.80
N SER A 292 -18.28 0.91 15.82
CA SER A 292 -18.26 1.99 16.83
C SER A 292 -17.22 3.12 16.78
N ILE A 293 -16.64 3.43 15.62
CA ILE A 293 -16.04 4.76 15.41
C ILE A 293 -16.86 5.48 14.35
N SER A 294 -17.30 6.70 14.67
CA SER A 294 -18.06 7.64 13.84
C SER A 294 -17.34 8.10 12.55
N SER A 295 -16.42 7.30 12.03
CA SER A 295 -15.58 7.61 10.86
C SER A 295 -15.35 6.35 10.02
N GLY A 296 -16.33 6.00 9.16
CA GLY A 296 -16.16 5.15 7.97
C GLY A 296 -15.82 3.67 8.20
N TYR A 297 -16.43 2.79 7.41
CA TYR A 297 -15.97 1.41 7.27
C TYR A 297 -14.60 1.43 6.57
N GLY A 298 -13.52 1.20 7.32
CA GLY A 298 -12.18 0.99 6.76
C GLY A 298 -11.77 -0.47 6.91
N ALA A 299 -11.62 -1.20 5.80
CA ALA A 299 -10.93 -2.49 5.81
C ALA A 299 -9.42 -2.22 5.80
N TYR A 300 -8.68 -2.70 6.79
CA TYR A 300 -7.22 -2.56 6.85
C TYR A 300 -6.58 -3.88 6.44
N ALA A 301 -5.65 -3.88 5.48
CA ALA A 301 -4.79 -5.04 5.26
C ALA A 301 -3.61 -4.98 6.24
N GLN A 302 -3.45 -6.00 7.08
CA GLN A 302 -2.34 -6.11 8.03
C GLN A 302 -1.43 -7.27 7.63
N ILE A 303 -0.12 -7.03 7.61
CA ILE A 303 0.85 -8.12 7.48
C ILE A 303 0.74 -9.03 8.71
N VAL A 304 0.54 -10.32 8.48
CA VAL A 304 0.40 -11.35 9.52
C VAL A 304 1.56 -12.32 9.53
N SER A 305 2.28 -12.46 8.42
CA SER A 305 3.54 -13.20 8.38
C SER A 305 4.44 -12.71 7.25
N GLY A 306 5.71 -13.10 7.30
CA GLY A 306 6.71 -12.79 6.30
C GLY A 306 7.86 -11.95 6.84
N THR A 307 8.85 -11.70 5.98
CA THR A 307 10.07 -10.98 6.33
C THR A 307 10.25 -9.73 5.48
N GLN A 308 10.47 -8.60 6.13
CA GLN A 308 10.81 -7.32 5.51
C GLN A 308 12.27 -6.97 5.80
N LYS A 309 13.08 -6.84 4.76
CA LYS A 309 14.46 -6.32 4.86
C LYS A 309 14.48 -4.89 4.33
N CYS A 310 14.97 -3.98 5.15
CA CYS A 310 15.11 -2.57 4.80
C CYS A 310 16.57 -2.16 4.97
N SER A 311 17.09 -1.36 4.04
CA SER A 311 18.49 -0.95 4.09
C SER A 311 18.69 0.49 3.65
N ILE A 312 19.66 1.17 4.27
CA ILE A 312 20.30 2.36 3.72
C ILE A 312 21.31 1.91 2.66
N THR A 313 21.12 2.37 1.42
CA THR A 313 22.01 2.03 0.30
C THR A 313 22.90 3.20 -0.13
N SER A 314 22.72 4.37 0.49
CA SER A 314 23.66 5.49 0.36
C SER A 314 25.07 5.11 0.84
N PRO A 315 26.12 5.69 0.23
CA PRO A 315 27.49 5.55 0.72
C PRO A 315 27.68 5.93 2.20
N ALA A 316 28.65 5.29 2.84
CA ALA A 316 29.11 5.69 4.17
C ALA A 316 29.61 7.15 4.12
N GLY A 317 29.05 8.01 4.98
CA GLY A 317 29.26 9.46 4.99
C GLY A 317 27.99 10.27 4.68
N ASP A 318 27.03 9.67 3.97
CA ASP A 318 25.73 10.30 3.71
C ASP A 318 24.74 10.14 4.86
N TYR A 319 25.07 9.32 5.85
CA TYR A 319 24.29 9.08 7.06
C TYR A 319 25.22 8.88 8.28
N SER A 320 24.69 9.15 9.47
CA SER A 320 25.45 9.02 10.72
C SER A 320 25.64 7.54 11.09
N ILE A 321 26.89 7.06 11.06
CA ILE A 321 27.23 5.69 11.50
C ILE A 321 27.13 5.51 13.02
N GLU A 322 27.13 6.60 13.79
CA GLU A 322 26.88 6.55 15.24
C GLU A 322 25.40 6.27 15.51
N THR A 323 24.50 6.84 14.70
CA THR A 323 23.06 6.62 14.76
C THR A 323 22.67 5.30 14.11
N TYR A 324 23.34 4.94 13.02
CA TYR A 324 23.07 3.76 12.20
C TYR A 324 24.34 2.89 12.08
N PRO A 325 24.73 2.17 13.16
CA PRO A 325 25.93 1.32 13.15
C PRO A 325 25.85 0.17 12.15
N SER A 326 24.65 -0.21 11.71
CA SER A 326 24.41 -1.09 10.57
C SER A 326 23.45 -0.43 9.59
N PRO A 327 23.66 -0.57 8.26
CA PRO A 327 22.73 -0.04 7.26
C PRO A 327 21.49 -0.92 7.09
N ASP A 328 21.49 -2.16 7.61
CA ASP A 328 20.48 -3.17 7.33
C ASP A 328 19.64 -3.49 8.58
N VAL A 329 18.33 -3.65 8.39
CA VAL A 329 17.41 -4.15 9.40
C VAL A 329 16.47 -5.21 8.81
N GLU A 330 16.19 -6.25 9.59
CA GLU A 330 15.21 -7.28 9.24
C GLU A 330 14.05 -7.28 10.25
N TYR A 331 12.83 -7.22 9.73
CA TYR A 331 11.58 -7.34 10.47
C TYR A 331 10.91 -8.66 10.09
N VAL A 332 10.66 -9.52 11.06
CA VAL A 332 9.98 -10.80 10.87
C VAL A 332 8.63 -10.75 11.56
N TRP A 333 7.56 -10.87 10.79
CA TRP A 333 6.19 -10.92 11.28
C TRP A 333 5.77 -12.36 11.48
N THR A 334 5.12 -12.66 12.61
CA THR A 334 4.61 -14.00 12.89
C THR A 334 3.26 -13.90 13.58
N LEU A 335 2.25 -14.51 12.97
CA LEU A 335 0.96 -14.72 13.61
C LEU A 335 0.94 -16.10 14.26
N SER A 336 0.76 -16.14 15.57
CA SER A 336 0.60 -17.36 16.35
C SER A 336 -0.76 -17.35 17.03
N GLY A 337 -1.70 -18.14 16.51
CA GLY A 337 -3.11 -18.03 16.89
C GLY A 337 -3.66 -16.64 16.54
N ASN A 338 -4.11 -15.89 17.54
CA ASN A 338 -4.61 -14.52 17.39
C ASN A 338 -3.58 -13.44 17.76
N TYR A 339 -2.34 -13.84 18.10
CA TYR A 339 -1.29 -12.92 18.51
C TYR A 339 -0.32 -12.68 17.37
N LEU A 340 -0.24 -11.42 16.92
CA LEU A 340 0.77 -10.96 15.99
C LEU A 340 1.99 -10.46 16.77
N SER A 341 3.14 -11.06 16.52
CA SER A 341 4.43 -10.62 17.04
C SER A 341 5.34 -10.14 15.91
N VAL A 342 6.27 -9.24 16.25
CA VAL A 342 7.34 -8.81 15.35
C VAL A 342 8.70 -8.99 16.01
N SER A 343 9.65 -9.55 15.25
CA SER A 343 11.05 -9.64 15.64
C SER A 343 11.89 -8.72 14.76
N VAL A 344 12.65 -7.83 15.39
CA VAL A 344 13.57 -6.87 14.77
C VAL A 344 14.99 -7.38 14.96
N LYS A 345 15.70 -7.64 13.85
CA LYS A 345 17.12 -7.99 13.86
C LYS A 345 17.92 -6.83 13.31
N TYR A 346 18.83 -6.30 14.12
CA TYR A 346 19.62 -5.12 13.79
C TYR A 346 20.98 -5.16 14.48
N ASN A 347 22.06 -4.95 13.71
CA ASN A 347 23.42 -4.84 14.25
C ASN A 347 23.77 -5.94 15.28
N VAL A 348 23.60 -7.22 14.89
CA VAL A 348 23.74 -8.44 15.72
C VAL A 348 22.77 -8.61 16.89
N PHE A 349 21.93 -7.61 17.18
CA PHE A 349 20.90 -7.69 18.22
C PHE A 349 19.56 -8.14 17.65
N VAL A 350 18.76 -8.77 18.51
CA VAL A 350 17.39 -9.18 18.21
C VAL A 350 16.48 -8.64 19.32
N TYR A 351 15.39 -8.01 18.92
CA TYR A 351 14.32 -7.55 19.81
C TYR A 351 13.00 -8.11 19.30
N SER A 352 12.21 -8.75 20.16
CA SER A 352 10.90 -9.28 19.81
C SER A 352 9.84 -8.73 20.75
N ASN A 353 8.66 -8.44 20.24
CA ASN A 353 7.51 -7.99 21.03
C ASN A 353 6.30 -8.92 20.96
#